data_AF-A0A662X8X8-F1
#
_entry.id   AF-A0A662X8X8-F1
#
_cell.length_a   1.000
_cell.length_b   1.000
_cell.length_c   1.000
_cell.angle_alpha   90.00
_cell.angle_beta   90.00
_cell.angle_gamma   90.00
#
_symmetry.space_group_name_H-M   'P 1'
#
loop_
_entity.id
_entity.type
_entity.pdbx_description
1 polymer ?
#
loop_
_entity_poly.entity_id
_entity_poly.type
_entity_poly.pdbx_seq_one_letter_code
_entity_poly.pdbx_strand_id
1 'polypeptide(L)'
;MVPRMSYLVSQTRDVVEYFRDAAPPMSAFQGSSIWFEANGRPLQWHLPFGLLRDLLCGYGPEADADLPWALTVHFRGFPSDVLLPCDNEMSVESYFMHSLKQATFLRMGSTKVVMALPEAQQTQIWTSITQSTCILASSSYREATRELQLDGGVDASALRHLPLRVHLDNVPAIQMPIAPLQDGASSK
;
A
#
# COMPACT_ATOMS: atom_id res chain seq x y z
N MET A 1 -10.71 12.62 -5.89
CA MET A 1 -10.32 12.38 -4.48
C MET A 1 -9.76 10.97 -4.39
N VAL A 2 -8.63 10.76 -3.71
CA VAL A 2 -7.94 9.46 -3.66
C VAL A 2 -8.11 8.81 -2.27
N PRO A 3 -8.52 7.53 -2.18
CA PRO A 3 -8.62 6.82 -0.90
C PRO A 3 -7.25 6.68 -0.21
N ARG A 4 -7.20 6.85 1.13
CA ARG A 4 -5.94 6.73 1.89
C ARG A 4 -5.35 5.31 1.86
N MET A 5 -6.19 4.28 1.70
CA MET A 5 -5.77 2.88 1.67
C MET A 5 -5.48 2.35 0.26
N SER A 6 -5.63 3.17 -0.79
CA SER A 6 -5.28 2.77 -2.16
C SER A 6 -3.81 3.04 -2.46
N TYR A 7 -3.34 2.54 -3.60
CA TYR A 7 -1.99 2.76 -4.12
C TYR A 7 -1.97 3.83 -5.22
N LEU A 8 -0.81 4.41 -5.52
CA LEU A 8 -0.67 5.40 -6.59
C LEU A 8 -1.04 4.83 -7.97
N VAL A 9 -0.74 3.56 -8.18
CA VAL A 9 -0.93 2.89 -9.48
C VAL A 9 -2.40 2.79 -9.86
N SER A 10 -3.31 2.67 -8.89
CA SER A 10 -4.75 2.59 -9.19
C SER A 10 -5.31 3.84 -9.85
N GLN A 11 -4.69 5.00 -9.62
CA GLN A 11 -5.07 6.29 -10.20
C GLN A 11 -4.21 6.68 -11.40
N THR A 12 -3.14 5.93 -11.68
CA THR A 12 -2.16 6.30 -12.71
C THR A 12 -2.79 6.26 -14.09
N ARG A 13 -3.69 5.32 -14.39
CA ARG A 13 -4.37 5.23 -15.69
C ARG A 13 -5.16 6.50 -16.01
N ASP A 14 -5.96 6.98 -15.07
CA ASP A 14 -6.82 8.15 -15.26
C ASP A 14 -5.99 9.43 -15.40
N VAL A 15 -4.91 9.55 -14.61
CA VAL A 15 -3.95 10.67 -14.70
C VAL A 15 -3.25 10.67 -16.07
N VAL A 16 -2.83 9.50 -16.53
CA VAL A 16 -2.17 9.33 -17.83
C VAL A 16 -3.09 9.68 -18.97
N GLU A 17 -4.34 9.25 -18.91
CA GLU A 17 -5.36 9.61 -19.89
C GLU A 17 -5.63 11.12 -19.92
N TYR A 18 -5.72 11.75 -18.75
CA TYR A 18 -5.91 13.20 -18.64
C TYR A 18 -4.76 13.99 -19.28
N PHE A 19 -3.50 13.56 -19.07
CA PHE A 19 -2.33 14.23 -19.62
C PHE A 19 -1.94 13.74 -21.02
N ARG A 20 -2.72 12.86 -21.66
CA ARG A 20 -2.36 12.25 -22.96
C ARG A 20 -2.00 13.27 -24.04
N ASP A 21 -2.73 14.39 -24.11
CA ASP A 21 -2.56 15.41 -25.15
C ASP A 21 -1.41 16.40 -24.83
N ALA A 22 -1.00 16.48 -23.57
CA ALA A 22 0.05 17.39 -23.10
C ALA A 22 1.38 16.67 -22.82
N ALA A 23 1.34 15.36 -22.59
CA ALA A 23 2.49 14.53 -22.31
C ALA A 23 3.19 14.10 -23.61
N PRO A 24 4.52 13.87 -23.59
CA PRO A 24 5.22 13.24 -24.69
C PRO A 24 4.58 11.88 -25.04
N PRO A 25 4.56 11.47 -26.32
CA PRO A 25 4.00 10.18 -26.72
C PRO A 25 4.70 9.03 -25.95
N MET A 26 3.99 8.40 -25.02
CA MET A 26 4.53 7.32 -24.17
C MET A 26 5.04 6.12 -24.96
N SER A 27 4.47 5.87 -26.15
CA SER A 27 4.90 4.79 -27.05
C SER A 27 6.29 5.00 -27.65
N ALA A 28 6.81 6.23 -27.62
CA ALA A 28 8.13 6.56 -28.16
C ALA A 28 9.28 6.27 -27.18
N PHE A 29 8.98 5.95 -25.92
CA PHE A 29 9.99 5.79 -24.86
C PHE A 29 9.87 4.41 -24.22
N GLN A 30 10.57 3.43 -24.79
CA GLN A 30 10.85 2.17 -24.08
C GLN A 30 11.55 2.51 -22.75
N GLY A 31 10.85 2.31 -21.62
CA GLY A 31 11.41 2.52 -20.28
C GLY A 31 11.12 3.86 -19.61
N SER A 32 10.24 4.72 -20.16
CA SER A 32 9.73 5.87 -19.38
C SER A 32 8.64 5.41 -18.41
N SER A 33 9.06 4.95 -17.23
CA SER A 33 8.14 4.71 -16.12
C SER A 33 7.66 6.05 -15.58
N ILE A 34 6.34 6.24 -15.58
CA ILE A 34 5.71 7.42 -14.98
C ILE A 34 5.95 7.37 -13.47
N TRP A 35 6.29 8.51 -12.90
CA TRP A 35 6.49 8.63 -11.46
C TRP A 35 5.91 9.95 -10.94
N PHE A 36 5.68 9.97 -9.63
CA PHE A 36 5.05 11.08 -8.95
C PHE A 36 6.03 11.70 -7.96
N GLU A 37 5.99 13.01 -7.85
CA GLU A 37 6.79 13.80 -6.91
C GLU A 37 5.87 14.63 -6.02
N ALA A 38 6.26 14.79 -4.75
CA ALA A 38 5.70 15.82 -3.89
C ALA A 38 6.84 16.52 -3.14
N ASN A 39 6.88 17.85 -3.15
CA ASN A 39 7.88 18.66 -2.45
C ASN A 39 9.34 18.22 -2.74
N GLY A 40 9.67 17.93 -4.01
CA GLY A 40 11.03 17.50 -4.38
C GLY A 40 11.34 16.04 -4.08
N ARG A 41 10.37 15.24 -3.61
CA ARG A 41 10.57 13.84 -3.20
C ARG A 41 9.80 12.87 -4.10
N PRO A 42 10.48 11.88 -4.71
CA PRO A 42 9.82 10.83 -5.46
C PRO A 42 8.94 9.95 -4.57
N LEU A 43 7.70 9.67 -5.01
CA LEU A 43 6.74 8.86 -4.27
C LEU A 43 6.89 7.37 -4.56
N GLN A 44 6.91 6.57 -3.48
CA GLN A 44 7.04 5.13 -3.56
C GLN A 44 5.68 4.47 -3.86
N TRP A 45 5.51 3.94 -5.08
CA TRP A 45 4.24 3.36 -5.55
C TRP A 45 3.72 2.18 -4.72
N HIS A 46 4.61 1.47 -4.03
CA HIS A 46 4.30 0.28 -3.24
C HIS A 46 3.79 0.60 -1.83
N LEU A 47 3.73 1.87 -1.45
CA LEU A 47 3.17 2.33 -0.19
C LEU A 47 1.74 2.85 -0.38
N PRO A 48 0.85 2.69 0.62
CA PRO A 48 -0.49 3.28 0.58
C PRO A 48 -0.43 4.80 0.48
N PHE A 49 -1.37 5.39 -0.27
CA PHE A 49 -1.43 6.83 -0.55
C PHE A 49 -1.51 7.68 0.72
N GLY A 50 -2.28 7.24 1.72
CA GLY A 50 -2.40 7.92 3.00
C GLY A 50 -1.10 7.90 3.81
N LEU A 51 -0.33 6.82 3.74
CA LEU A 51 0.97 6.73 4.39
C LEU A 51 1.98 7.69 3.73
N LEU A 52 1.99 7.75 2.39
CA LEU A 52 2.83 8.69 1.65
C LEU A 52 2.51 10.14 2.02
N ARG A 53 1.22 10.50 2.12
CA ARG A 53 0.80 11.84 2.56
C ARG A 53 1.24 12.13 3.99
N ASP A 54 0.99 11.23 4.93
CA ASP A 54 1.33 11.46 6.34
C ASP A 54 2.85 11.61 6.54
N LEU A 55 3.66 10.84 5.80
CA LEU A 55 5.12 10.93 5.85
C LEU A 55 5.66 12.26 5.31
N LEU A 56 4.98 12.86 4.34
CA LEU A 56 5.48 14.04 3.62
C LEU A 56 4.88 15.36 4.09
N CYS A 57 3.62 15.34 4.54
CA CYS A 57 2.89 16.52 5.01
C CYS A 57 2.80 16.57 6.54
N GLY A 58 3.15 15.49 7.25
CA GLY A 58 3.04 15.41 8.70
C GLY A 58 1.59 15.29 9.21
N TYR A 59 1.40 15.58 10.49
CA TYR A 59 0.10 15.53 11.18
C TYR A 59 -0.18 16.87 11.87
N GLY A 60 -1.45 17.33 11.82
CA GLY A 60 -1.92 18.51 12.51
C GLY A 60 -2.58 19.55 11.59
N PRO A 61 -3.03 20.69 12.13
CA PRO A 61 -3.76 21.71 11.37
C PRO A 61 -2.94 22.34 10.23
N GLU A 62 -1.60 22.30 10.31
CA GLU A 62 -0.71 22.76 9.23
C GLU A 62 -0.69 21.78 8.04
N ALA A 63 -0.86 20.48 8.27
CA ALA A 63 -0.90 19.45 7.22
C ALA A 63 -2.20 19.48 6.38
N ASP A 64 -3.26 20.07 6.93
CA ASP A 64 -4.53 20.27 6.23
C ASP A 64 -4.59 21.63 5.51
N ALA A 65 -3.69 22.57 5.82
CA ALA A 65 -3.54 23.82 5.07
C ALA A 65 -3.01 23.57 3.64
N ASP A 66 -2.27 22.47 3.43
CA ASP A 66 -1.69 22.05 2.15
C ASP A 66 -2.64 21.20 1.29
N LEU A 67 -3.95 21.23 1.58
CA LEU A 67 -4.96 20.61 0.72
C LEU A 67 -5.45 21.57 -0.37
N PRO A 68 -5.61 21.10 -1.62
CA PRO A 68 -5.39 19.72 -2.09
C PRO A 68 -3.89 19.38 -2.20
N TRP A 69 -3.52 18.14 -1.83
CA TRP A 69 -2.13 17.68 -1.89
C TRP A 69 -1.60 17.77 -3.33
N ALA A 70 -0.66 18.70 -3.55
CA ALA A 70 -0.09 18.97 -4.86
C ALA A 70 0.93 17.89 -5.24
N LEU A 71 0.63 17.16 -6.32
CA LEU A 71 1.50 16.13 -6.89
C LEU A 71 1.99 16.57 -8.26
N THR A 72 3.29 16.40 -8.52
CA THR A 72 3.87 16.58 -9.85
C THR A 72 4.01 15.22 -10.53
N VAL A 73 3.54 15.13 -11.78
CA VAL A 73 3.62 13.91 -12.58
C VAL A 73 4.79 14.05 -13.54
N HIS A 74 5.69 13.09 -13.52
CA HIS A 74 6.87 13.07 -14.37
C HIS A 74 6.78 11.92 -15.37
N PHE A 75 6.98 12.26 -16.64
CA PHE A 75 7.01 11.31 -17.76
C PHE A 75 8.43 10.97 -18.20
N ARG A 76 9.45 11.58 -17.60
CA ARG A 76 10.88 11.42 -17.94
C ARG A 76 11.73 11.44 -16.67
N GLY A 77 12.98 10.99 -16.80
CA GLY A 77 13.96 11.04 -15.72
C GLY A 77 13.54 10.19 -14.52
N PHE A 78 13.17 8.93 -14.76
CA PHE A 78 12.76 8.02 -13.69
C PHE A 78 13.94 7.80 -12.72
N PRO A 79 13.78 8.08 -11.41
CA PRO A 79 14.84 7.94 -10.42
C PRO A 79 14.99 6.46 -10.02
N SER A 80 15.70 5.68 -10.84
CA SER A 80 15.91 4.24 -10.64
C SER A 80 16.79 3.87 -9.45
N ASP A 81 17.48 4.85 -8.87
CA ASP A 81 18.28 4.75 -7.67
C ASP A 81 17.45 4.74 -6.39
N VAL A 82 16.28 5.41 -6.40
CA VAL A 82 15.39 5.55 -5.24
C VAL A 82 14.06 4.83 -5.42
N LEU A 83 13.54 4.76 -6.64
CA LEU A 83 12.26 4.14 -6.94
C LEU A 83 12.42 2.78 -7.61
N LEU A 84 11.63 1.82 -7.12
CA LEU A 84 11.43 0.54 -7.79
C LEU A 84 10.68 0.79 -9.11
N PRO A 85 11.07 0.18 -10.24
CA PRO A 85 10.26 0.19 -11.45
C PRO A 85 8.88 -0.44 -11.19
N CYS A 86 7.83 0.17 -11.74
CA CYS A 86 6.49 -0.41 -11.76
C CYS A 86 6.16 -0.77 -13.20
N ASP A 87 6.48 -2.01 -13.60
CA ASP A 87 6.36 -2.45 -14.99
C ASP A 87 4.91 -2.65 -15.43
N ASN A 88 4.03 -3.05 -14.50
CA ASN A 88 2.61 -3.28 -14.76
C ASN A 88 1.79 -3.31 -13.45
N GLU A 89 0.47 -3.22 -13.58
CA GLU A 89 -0.47 -3.28 -12.45
C GLU A 89 -0.36 -4.60 -11.65
N MET A 90 -0.06 -5.71 -12.33
CA MET A 90 0.15 -7.02 -11.71
C MET A 90 1.32 -7.04 -10.72
N SER A 91 2.33 -6.16 -10.91
CA SER A 91 3.46 -6.02 -10.00
C SER A 91 3.02 -5.44 -8.64
N VAL A 92 2.01 -4.57 -8.64
CA VAL A 92 1.44 -3.98 -7.42
C VAL A 92 0.58 -5.01 -6.69
N GLU A 93 -0.26 -5.74 -7.42
CA GLU A 93 -1.03 -6.85 -6.86
C GLU A 93 -0.11 -7.90 -6.23
N SER A 94 0.96 -8.28 -6.93
CA SER A 94 1.97 -9.23 -6.42
C SER A 94 2.64 -8.70 -5.15
N TYR A 95 3.05 -7.43 -5.13
CA TYR A 95 3.65 -6.80 -3.96
C TYR A 95 2.67 -6.80 -2.76
N PHE A 96 1.41 -6.46 -2.99
CA PHE A 96 0.37 -6.49 -1.98
C PHE A 96 0.20 -7.91 -1.41
N MET A 97 0.09 -8.92 -2.27
CA MET A 97 -0.06 -10.32 -1.85
C MET A 97 1.16 -10.83 -1.09
N HIS A 98 2.37 -10.42 -1.46
CA HIS A 98 3.58 -10.73 -0.70
C HIS A 98 3.58 -10.06 0.69
N SER A 99 3.18 -8.79 0.78
CA SER A 99 3.03 -8.12 2.09
C SER A 99 1.97 -8.78 2.95
N LEU A 100 0.85 -9.22 2.38
CA LEU A 100 -0.20 -9.96 3.09
C LEU A 100 0.29 -11.32 3.60
N LYS A 101 1.07 -12.06 2.80
CA LYS A 101 1.72 -13.31 3.20
C LYS A 101 2.69 -13.07 4.35
N GLN A 102 3.52 -12.02 4.29
CA GLN A 102 4.45 -11.67 5.34
C GLN A 102 3.72 -11.33 6.65
N ALA A 103 2.66 -10.51 6.59
CA ALA A 103 1.85 -10.16 7.74
C ALA A 103 1.20 -11.39 8.39
N THR A 104 0.67 -12.30 7.56
CA THR A 104 0.08 -13.57 7.99
C THR A 104 1.10 -14.48 8.67
N PHE A 105 2.32 -14.57 8.12
CA PHE A 105 3.40 -15.35 8.71
C PHE A 105 3.82 -14.80 10.07
N LEU A 106 3.97 -13.49 10.23
CA LEU A 106 4.28 -12.89 11.53
C LEU A 106 3.19 -13.19 12.57
N ARG A 107 1.94 -13.15 12.12
CA ARG A 107 0.78 -13.32 12.97
C ARG A 107 0.61 -14.76 13.47
N MET A 108 0.73 -15.74 12.58
CA MET A 108 0.40 -17.15 12.87
C MET A 108 1.60 -18.12 12.81
N GLY A 109 2.77 -17.65 12.38
CA GLY A 109 3.96 -18.47 12.11
C GLY A 109 3.85 -19.31 10.83
N SER A 110 2.85 -19.07 9.99
CA SER A 110 2.56 -19.86 8.80
C SER A 110 1.83 -19.04 7.74
N THR A 111 2.17 -19.25 6.47
CA THR A 111 1.49 -18.65 5.31
C THR A 111 0.37 -19.54 4.77
N LYS A 112 0.12 -20.72 5.37
CA LYS A 112 -0.81 -21.73 4.84
C LYS A 112 -2.21 -21.19 4.58
N VAL A 113 -2.73 -20.31 5.45
CA VAL A 113 -4.07 -19.75 5.29
C VAL A 113 -4.16 -18.91 4.02
N VAL A 114 -3.21 -17.99 3.79
CA VAL A 114 -3.18 -17.19 2.55
C VAL A 114 -2.92 -18.03 1.32
N MET A 115 -2.07 -19.05 1.42
CA MET A 115 -1.76 -19.96 0.30
C MET A 115 -2.93 -20.90 -0.03
N ALA A 116 -3.83 -21.16 0.91
CA ALA A 116 -5.03 -21.97 0.70
C ALA A 116 -6.17 -21.17 0.07
N LEU A 117 -6.09 -19.83 0.04
CA LEU A 117 -7.11 -18.98 -0.57
C LEU A 117 -7.19 -19.27 -2.08
N PRO A 118 -8.40 -19.52 -2.62
CA PRO A 118 -8.61 -19.61 -4.06
C PRO A 118 -8.15 -18.34 -4.79
N GLU A 119 -7.66 -18.49 -6.02
CA GLU A 119 -7.23 -17.37 -6.87
C GLU A 119 -8.33 -16.31 -7.02
N ALA A 120 -9.59 -16.73 -7.23
CA ALA A 120 -10.74 -15.83 -7.30
C ALA A 120 -10.89 -14.95 -6.05
N GLN A 121 -10.61 -15.49 -4.86
CA GLN A 121 -10.66 -14.74 -3.61
C GLN A 121 -9.46 -13.79 -3.47
N GLN A 122 -8.26 -14.18 -3.92
CA GLN A 122 -7.09 -13.30 -3.96
C GLN A 122 -7.35 -12.08 -4.87
N THR A 123 -7.91 -12.31 -6.06
CA THR A 123 -8.32 -11.25 -6.98
C THR A 123 -9.44 -10.38 -6.40
N GLN A 124 -10.40 -10.96 -5.67
CA GLN A 124 -11.46 -10.20 -5.00
C GLN A 124 -10.88 -9.28 -3.90
N ILE A 125 -9.89 -9.75 -3.12
CA ILE A 125 -9.19 -8.93 -2.13
C ILE A 125 -8.53 -7.73 -2.82
N TRP A 126 -7.76 -7.98 -3.88
CA TRP A 126 -7.08 -6.93 -4.64
C TRP A 126 -8.07 -5.92 -5.25
N THR A 127 -9.06 -6.41 -5.99
CA THR A 127 -10.07 -5.59 -6.68
C THR A 127 -10.82 -4.69 -5.70
N SER A 128 -11.12 -5.19 -4.49
CA SER A 128 -11.78 -4.39 -3.44
C SER A 128 -10.91 -3.20 -3.01
N ILE A 129 -9.59 -3.33 -2.98
CA ILE A 129 -8.66 -2.22 -2.65
C ILE A 129 -8.55 -1.23 -3.81
N THR A 130 -8.44 -1.72 -5.04
CA THR A 130 -8.28 -0.86 -6.22
C THR A 130 -9.54 -0.05 -6.51
N GLN A 131 -10.72 -0.61 -6.22
CA GLN A 131 -12.03 0.04 -6.38
C GLN A 131 -12.51 0.81 -5.13
N SER A 132 -11.61 1.08 -4.16
CA SER A 132 -11.91 1.63 -2.82
C SER A 132 -12.53 3.03 -2.75
N THR A 133 -13.01 3.58 -3.86
CA THR A 133 -13.79 4.83 -3.88
C THR A 133 -15.16 4.68 -3.20
N CYS A 134 -15.66 3.45 -3.00
CA CYS A 134 -16.99 3.21 -2.45
C CYS A 134 -16.95 2.59 -1.03
N ILE A 135 -17.85 3.01 -0.15
CA ILE A 135 -18.04 2.45 1.22
C ILE A 135 -18.20 0.91 1.18
N LEU A 136 -18.76 0.38 0.09
CA LEU A 136 -18.94 -1.06 -0.16
C LEU A 136 -17.63 -1.84 -0.36
N ALA A 137 -16.53 -1.16 -0.72
CA ALA A 137 -15.22 -1.79 -0.82
C ALA A 137 -14.73 -2.31 0.54
N SER A 138 -15.11 -1.63 1.63
CA SER A 138 -14.77 -2.07 2.99
C SER A 138 -15.49 -3.37 3.38
N SER A 139 -16.74 -3.57 2.98
CA SER A 139 -17.47 -4.81 3.25
C SER A 139 -16.99 -5.96 2.36
N SER A 140 -16.75 -5.71 1.07
CA SER A 140 -16.21 -6.71 0.14
C SER A 140 -14.82 -7.18 0.57
N TYR A 141 -13.94 -6.24 0.94
CA TYR A 141 -12.62 -6.58 1.46
C TYR A 141 -12.70 -7.39 2.76
N ARG A 142 -13.58 -6.99 3.69
CA ARG A 142 -13.76 -7.71 4.96
C ARG A 142 -14.30 -9.12 4.77
N GLU A 143 -15.20 -9.31 3.80
CA GLU A 143 -15.72 -10.63 3.45
C GLU A 143 -14.63 -11.49 2.81
N ALA A 144 -13.91 -10.95 1.82
CA ALA A 144 -12.85 -11.68 1.15
C ALA A 144 -11.66 -12.01 2.09
N THR A 145 -11.47 -11.23 3.15
CA THR A 145 -10.43 -11.47 4.17
C THR A 145 -10.96 -12.11 5.44
N ARG A 146 -12.20 -12.60 5.49
CA ARG A 146 -12.80 -13.17 6.72
C ARG A 146 -11.97 -14.31 7.30
N GLU A 147 -11.48 -15.22 6.45
CA GLU A 147 -10.61 -16.32 6.89
C GLU A 147 -9.25 -15.85 7.43
N LEU A 148 -8.84 -14.64 7.06
CA LEU A 148 -7.66 -13.97 7.58
C LEU A 148 -8.00 -13.09 8.79
N GLN A 149 -9.25 -12.92 9.18
CA GLN A 149 -9.60 -12.17 10.38
C GLN A 149 -9.57 -13.10 11.59
N LEU A 150 -9.15 -12.55 12.73
CA LEU A 150 -9.41 -13.22 14.00
C LEU A 150 -10.86 -12.90 14.32
N ASP A 151 -11.76 -13.87 14.13
CA ASP A 151 -13.19 -13.72 14.41
C ASP A 151 -13.47 -13.65 15.92
N GLY A 152 -12.87 -12.70 16.65
CA GLY A 152 -13.13 -12.41 18.07
C GLY A 152 -12.98 -13.56 19.09
N GLY A 153 -12.75 -14.79 18.63
CA GLY A 153 -12.71 -16.03 19.40
C GLY A 153 -11.38 -16.75 19.30
N VAL A 154 -10.43 -16.20 18.54
CA VAL A 154 -9.02 -16.55 18.69
C VAL A 154 -8.46 -15.60 19.74
N ASP A 155 -8.16 -16.13 20.93
CA ASP A 155 -7.55 -15.35 22.00
C ASP A 155 -6.35 -14.57 21.44
N ALA A 156 -6.20 -13.29 21.82
CA ALA A 156 -5.04 -12.49 21.43
C ALA A 156 -3.70 -13.16 21.80
N SER A 157 -3.73 -14.14 22.72
CA SER A 157 -2.62 -15.02 23.08
C SER A 157 -2.15 -15.97 21.96
N ALA A 158 -2.97 -16.23 20.93
CA ALA A 158 -2.62 -17.05 19.77
C ALA A 158 -1.86 -16.27 18.70
N LEU A 159 -1.81 -14.93 18.80
CA LEU A 159 -0.97 -14.09 17.96
C LEU A 159 0.49 -14.29 18.34
N ARG A 160 1.36 -14.59 17.36
CA ARG A 160 2.80 -14.68 17.62
C ARG A 160 3.46 -13.31 17.64
N HIS A 161 3.24 -12.53 16.59
CA HIS A 161 3.76 -11.17 16.47
C HIS A 161 2.75 -10.25 15.77
N LEU A 162 2.84 -8.96 16.08
CA LEU A 162 2.10 -7.90 15.42
C LEU A 162 2.81 -7.50 14.11
N PRO A 163 2.14 -7.58 12.94
CA PRO A 163 2.71 -7.15 11.67
C PRO A 163 2.68 -5.62 11.59
N LEU A 164 3.73 -4.99 12.11
CA LEU A 164 3.86 -3.53 12.17
C LEU A 164 5.11 -3.07 11.41
N ARG A 165 4.97 -1.99 10.65
CA ARG A 165 6.08 -1.27 10.02
C ARG A 165 6.04 0.17 10.49
N VAL A 166 7.17 0.66 11.01
CA VAL A 166 7.35 2.06 11.40
C VAL A 166 8.11 2.76 10.29
N HIS A 167 7.48 3.76 9.69
CA HIS A 167 8.10 4.62 8.69
C HIS A 167 8.45 5.94 9.35
N LEU A 168 9.72 6.34 9.26
CA LEU A 168 10.25 7.59 9.78
C LEU A 168 11.02 8.27 8.66
N ASP A 169 10.57 9.45 8.22
CA ASP A 169 11.25 10.23 7.20
C ASP A 169 11.69 9.39 5.97
N ASN A 170 12.94 9.55 5.53
CA ASN A 170 13.54 8.86 4.40
C ASN A 170 14.33 7.60 4.82
N VAL A 171 14.17 7.09 6.04
CA VAL A 171 14.84 5.83 6.43
C VAL A 171 14.02 4.60 6.02
N PRO A 172 14.68 3.47 5.71
CA PRO A 172 13.99 2.21 5.46
C PRO A 172 13.02 1.87 6.59
N ALA A 173 11.86 1.29 6.24
CA ALA A 173 10.84 0.92 7.20
C ALA A 173 11.40 -0.02 8.27
N ILE A 174 11.20 0.35 9.54
CA ILE A 174 11.63 -0.48 10.68
C ILE A 174 10.55 -1.52 10.93
N GLN A 175 10.94 -2.78 10.91
CA GLN A 175 10.05 -3.91 11.17
C GLN A 175 10.76 -4.89 12.11
N MET A 176 10.17 -5.12 13.28
CA MET A 176 10.72 -5.99 14.33
C MET A 176 9.64 -6.97 14.82
N PRO A 177 10.02 -8.16 15.30
CA PRO A 177 9.07 -9.06 15.95
C PRO A 177 8.56 -8.42 17.25
N ILE A 178 7.29 -8.01 17.24
CA ILE A 178 6.63 -7.41 18.41
C ILE A 178 5.59 -8.40 18.92
N ALA A 179 5.78 -8.93 20.13
CA ALA A 179 4.79 -9.81 20.74
C ALA A 179 3.49 -9.02 21.07
N PRO A 180 2.32 -9.65 20.98
CA PRO A 180 1.09 -9.05 21.49
C PRO A 180 1.19 -8.89 23.01
N LEU A 181 0.65 -7.80 23.54
CA LEU A 181 0.70 -7.53 24.98
C LEU A 181 -0.05 -8.64 25.74
N GLN A 182 0.65 -9.37 26.61
CA GLN A 182 0.02 -10.21 27.63
C GLN A 182 0.11 -9.46 28.96
N ASP A 183 -1.03 -9.07 29.53
CA ASP A 183 -1.19 -8.57 30.90
C ASP A 183 -0.11 -7.58 31.40
N GLY A 184 0.19 -6.53 30.62
CA GLY A 184 1.03 -5.41 31.08
C GLY A 184 2.50 -5.75 31.41
N ALA A 185 2.97 -6.97 31.15
CA ALA A 185 4.36 -7.36 31.34
C ALA A 185 4.97 -7.73 29.97
N SER A 186 5.98 -6.97 29.53
CA SER A 186 6.74 -7.31 28.33
C SER A 186 7.36 -8.71 28.51
N SER A 187 7.04 -9.65 27.62
CA SER A 187 7.74 -10.93 27.55
C SER A 187 9.24 -10.64 27.38
N LYS A 188 10.03 -11.12 28.34
CA LYS A 188 11.50 -11.04 28.34
C LYS A 188 12.11 -11.85 27.20
#